data_AF-A0A515MD67-F1
#
_entry.id   AF-A0A515MD67-F1
#
_cell.length_a   1.000
_cell.length_b   1.000
_cell.length_c   1.000
_cell.angle_alpha   90.00
_cell.angle_beta   90.00
_cell.angle_gamma   90.00
#
_symmetry.space_group_name_H-M   'P 1'
#
loop_
_entity.id
_entity.type
_entity.pdbx_description
1 polymer ?
#
loop_
_entity_poly.entity_id
_entity_poly.type
_entity_poly.pdbx_seq_one_letter_code
_entity_poly.pdbx_strand_id
1 'polypeptide(L)'
;AVPLLTEEAPFVGTGMEARAAYDAGVCIVAKKDGVVSKVDATGVWIKEDQSKEIVHYPLIKFKKTNQGTCFNQKPNVSMLHTTTGGKVSKVSKERVELTSPNGEKEIHELFHSEEVQYVAVVKEGQDLGIGAPVAGQIIKGEKYGDFGQILQKGTVLANGPSTDAGYLALGRNVLVAFMP
;
A
#
# COMPACT_ATOMS: atom_id res chain seq x y z
N ALA A 1 -1.26 7.61 -24.30
CA ALA A 1 -0.30 8.24 -23.35
C ALA A 1 0.88 7.31 -23.17
N VAL A 2 2.06 7.86 -22.84
CA VAL A 2 3.26 7.07 -22.53
C VAL A 2 3.44 7.07 -21.01
N PRO A 3 3.82 5.93 -20.38
CA PRO A 3 4.13 5.91 -18.96
C PRO A 3 5.24 6.90 -18.60
N LEU A 4 4.93 7.78 -17.63
CA LEU A 4 5.89 8.73 -17.10
C LEU A 4 6.76 8.06 -16.03
N LEU A 5 7.87 8.70 -15.65
CA LEU A 5 8.69 8.22 -14.53
C LEU A 5 7.96 8.41 -13.19
N THR A 6 7.27 9.55 -13.06
CA THR A 6 6.42 9.92 -11.95
C THR A 6 5.06 10.31 -12.48
N GLU A 7 4.06 9.50 -12.15
CA GLU A 7 2.66 9.71 -12.44
C GLU A 7 2.03 10.65 -11.41
N GLU A 8 0.90 11.27 -11.77
CA GLU A 8 0.10 12.05 -10.83
C GLU A 8 -1.37 11.89 -11.20
N ALA A 9 -2.21 11.54 -10.21
CA ALA A 9 -3.65 11.48 -10.42
C ALA A 9 -4.21 12.86 -10.85
N PRO A 10 -5.15 12.91 -11.81
CA PRO A 10 -5.71 14.17 -12.27
C PRO A 10 -6.53 14.84 -11.17
N PHE A 11 -6.38 16.15 -10.99
CA PHE A 11 -7.20 16.90 -10.03
C PHE A 11 -8.67 16.95 -10.42
N VAL A 12 -8.95 17.00 -11.73
CA VAL A 12 -10.32 16.97 -12.28
C VAL A 12 -10.53 15.61 -12.94
N GLY A 13 -11.20 14.72 -12.24
CA GLY A 13 -11.53 13.36 -12.69
C GLY A 13 -13.00 13.18 -13.06
N THR A 14 -13.29 12.08 -13.75
CA THR A 14 -14.63 11.63 -14.13
C THR A 14 -15.23 10.63 -13.14
N GLY A 15 -14.42 10.06 -12.25
CA GLY A 15 -14.78 8.95 -11.35
C GLY A 15 -14.53 7.57 -11.97
N MET A 16 -14.21 7.49 -13.26
CA MET A 16 -13.91 6.23 -13.95
C MET A 16 -12.46 5.76 -13.73
N GLU A 17 -11.58 6.62 -13.23
CA GLU A 17 -10.14 6.39 -13.14
C GLU A 17 -9.81 5.19 -12.24
N ALA A 18 -10.48 5.09 -11.09
CA ALA A 18 -10.29 3.97 -10.16
C ALA A 18 -10.76 2.64 -10.75
N ARG A 19 -11.89 2.64 -11.47
CA ARG A 19 -12.41 1.42 -12.09
C ARG A 19 -11.55 0.99 -13.27
N ALA A 20 -11.14 1.95 -14.10
CA ALA A 20 -10.27 1.69 -15.25
C ALA A 20 -8.90 1.13 -14.83
N ALA A 21 -8.26 1.71 -13.81
CA ALA A 21 -6.97 1.20 -13.32
C ALA A 21 -7.08 -0.21 -12.71
N TYR A 22 -8.17 -0.48 -11.99
CA TYR A 22 -8.42 -1.79 -11.40
C TYR A 22 -8.67 -2.86 -12.47
N ASP A 23 -9.58 -2.58 -13.42
CA ASP A 23 -10.00 -3.54 -14.44
C ASP A 23 -8.92 -3.74 -15.52
N ALA A 24 -7.98 -2.79 -15.67
CA ALA A 24 -6.85 -2.92 -16.57
C ALA A 24 -5.86 -4.05 -16.18
N GLY A 25 -5.90 -4.53 -14.94
CA GLY A 25 -5.05 -5.63 -14.46
C GLY A 25 -3.55 -5.28 -14.40
N VAL A 26 -3.20 -3.99 -14.49
CA VAL A 26 -1.81 -3.52 -14.40
C VAL A 26 -1.34 -3.34 -12.96
N CYS A 27 -2.28 -3.05 -12.06
CA CYS A 27 -2.06 -2.95 -10.63
C CYS A 27 -2.06 -4.35 -9.99
N ILE A 28 -1.29 -4.51 -8.91
CA ILE A 28 -1.36 -5.72 -8.10
C ILE A 28 -2.43 -5.51 -7.04
N VAL A 29 -3.41 -6.40 -7.01
CA VAL A 29 -4.53 -6.38 -6.07
C VAL A 29 -4.42 -7.56 -5.11
N ALA A 30 -4.80 -7.34 -3.85
CA ALA A 30 -4.84 -8.39 -2.85
C ALA A 30 -5.98 -9.39 -3.10
N LYS A 31 -5.66 -10.68 -3.05
CA LYS A 31 -6.65 -11.75 -3.25
C LYS A 31 -7.42 -12.09 -1.99
N LYS A 32 -6.78 -11.97 -0.82
CA LYS A 32 -7.39 -12.28 0.48
C LYS A 32 -7.13 -11.18 1.49
N ASP A 33 -7.98 -11.15 2.51
CA ASP A 33 -7.85 -10.28 3.67
C ASP A 33 -6.58 -10.64 4.45
N GLY A 34 -5.88 -9.62 4.95
CA GLY A 34 -4.66 -9.81 5.73
C GLY A 34 -3.97 -8.51 6.14
N VAL A 35 -2.78 -8.65 6.71
CA VAL A 35 -1.94 -7.53 7.17
C VAL A 35 -0.61 -7.58 6.44
N VAL A 36 -0.11 -6.42 5.99
CA VAL A 36 1.21 -6.36 5.35
C VAL A 36 2.28 -6.74 6.39
N SER A 37 3.18 -7.66 6.04
CA SER A 37 4.29 -8.11 6.91
C SER A 37 5.68 -7.65 6.47
N LYS A 38 5.91 -7.45 5.16
CA LYS A 38 7.10 -6.77 4.64
C LYS A 38 6.78 -6.02 3.34
N VAL A 39 7.42 -4.89 3.08
CA VAL A 39 7.35 -4.16 1.81
C VAL A 39 8.75 -3.85 1.32
N ASP A 40 9.07 -4.31 0.11
CA ASP A 40 10.31 -3.94 -0.59
C ASP A 40 9.99 -3.36 -1.97
N ALA A 41 11.00 -2.76 -2.63
CA ALA A 41 10.86 -2.27 -4.00
C ALA A 41 10.58 -3.37 -5.04
N THR A 42 10.84 -4.63 -4.69
CA THR A 42 10.71 -5.81 -5.56
C THR A 42 9.47 -6.65 -5.27
N GLY A 43 8.83 -6.46 -4.12
CA GLY A 43 7.75 -7.34 -3.68
C GLY A 43 7.02 -6.84 -2.44
N VAL A 44 5.81 -7.36 -2.25
CA VAL A 44 5.00 -7.12 -1.05
C VAL A 44 4.69 -8.47 -0.41
N TRP A 45 4.89 -8.58 0.90
CA TRP A 45 4.58 -9.78 1.67
C TRP A 45 3.42 -9.51 2.60
N ILE A 46 2.39 -10.34 2.50
CA ILE A 46 1.14 -10.19 3.23
C ILE A 46 0.93 -11.43 4.08
N LYS A 47 0.65 -11.22 5.35
CA LYS A 47 0.21 -12.27 6.25
C LYS A 47 -1.31 -12.36 6.16
N GLU A 48 -1.80 -13.42 5.55
CA GLU A 48 -3.25 -13.65 5.41
C GLU A 48 -3.87 -14.04 6.76
N ASP A 49 -5.10 -13.60 7.03
CA ASP A 49 -5.77 -13.89 8.30
C ASP A 49 -6.21 -15.35 8.43
N GLN A 50 -6.63 -15.98 7.33
CA GLN A 50 -7.19 -17.33 7.33
C GLN A 50 -6.12 -18.42 7.39
N SER A 51 -5.07 -18.30 6.56
CA SER A 51 -4.00 -19.30 6.46
C SER A 51 -2.86 -19.02 7.44
N LYS A 52 -2.72 -17.78 7.94
CA LYS A 52 -1.54 -17.28 8.68
C LYS A 52 -0.23 -17.43 7.91
N GLU A 53 -0.28 -17.77 6.63
CA GLU A 53 0.86 -17.88 5.75
C GLU A 53 1.24 -16.50 5.20
N ILE A 54 2.53 -16.35 4.93
CA ILE A 54 3.06 -15.14 4.30
C ILE A 54 3.01 -15.36 2.79
N VAL A 55 2.10 -14.67 2.12
CA VAL A 55 1.96 -14.69 0.66
C VAL A 55 2.81 -13.57 0.06
N HIS A 56 3.65 -13.94 -0.91
CA HIS A 56 4.53 -13.02 -1.62
C HIS A 56 3.92 -12.58 -2.94
N TYR A 57 3.86 -11.27 -3.16
CA TYR A 57 3.42 -10.61 -4.39
C TYR A 57 4.62 -9.95 -5.07
N PRO A 58 5.22 -10.58 -6.09
CA PRO A 58 6.38 -10.01 -6.79
C PRO A 58 5.97 -8.83 -7.68
N LEU A 59 6.79 -7.78 -7.69
CA LEU A 59 6.61 -6.60 -8.55
C LEU A 59 7.42 -6.74 -9.84
N ILE A 60 6.83 -6.33 -10.95
CA ILE A 60 7.51 -6.23 -12.23
C ILE A 60 8.28 -4.91 -12.28
N LYS A 61 9.62 -4.98 -12.41
CA LYS A 61 10.49 -3.82 -12.43
C LYS A 61 11.12 -3.64 -13.81
N PHE A 62 11.01 -2.42 -14.34
CA PHE A 62 11.68 -1.96 -15.57
C PHE A 62 11.59 -2.93 -16.75
N LYS A 63 10.44 -3.59 -16.93
CA LYS A 63 10.22 -4.53 -18.02
C LYS A 63 9.79 -3.78 -19.28
N LYS A 64 10.39 -4.10 -20.42
CA LYS A 64 9.98 -3.51 -21.71
C LYS A 64 8.62 -4.07 -22.17
N THR A 65 7.73 -3.19 -22.65
CA THR A 65 6.46 -3.57 -23.28
C THR A 65 6.63 -3.85 -24.77
N ASN A 66 5.60 -4.40 -25.41
CA ASN A 66 5.55 -4.60 -26.87
C ASN A 66 5.72 -3.29 -27.67
N GLN A 67 5.19 -2.17 -27.20
CA GLN A 67 5.40 -0.86 -27.83
C GLN A 67 6.70 -0.16 -27.39
N GLY A 68 7.56 -0.83 -26.62
CA GLY A 68 8.85 -0.29 -26.19
C GLY A 68 8.79 0.70 -25.02
N THR A 69 7.64 0.82 -24.36
CA THR A 69 7.50 1.60 -23.12
C THR A 69 7.99 0.81 -21.90
N CYS A 70 8.17 1.49 -20.77
CA CYS A 70 8.59 0.87 -19.51
C CYS A 70 7.37 0.41 -18.70
N PHE A 71 7.37 -0.86 -18.31
CA PHE A 71 6.45 -1.44 -17.33
C PHE A 71 7.16 -1.53 -15.99
N ASN A 72 6.78 -0.65 -15.06
CA ASN A 72 7.36 -0.59 -13.73
C ASN A 72 6.25 -0.49 -12.69
N GLN A 73 6.21 -1.47 -11.78
CA GLN A 73 5.31 -1.46 -10.65
C GLN A 73 5.99 -0.87 -9.42
N LYS A 74 5.22 -0.14 -8.61
CA LYS A 74 5.68 0.51 -7.39
C LYS A 74 4.76 0.09 -6.23
N PRO A 75 5.29 -0.29 -5.06
CA PRO A 75 4.44 -0.62 -3.92
C PRO A 75 3.64 0.62 -3.50
N ASN A 76 2.36 0.42 -3.24
CA ASN A 76 1.43 1.47 -2.77
C ASN A 76 1.15 1.35 -1.26
N VAL A 77 1.37 0.16 -0.70
CA VAL A 77 1.16 -0.10 0.73
C VAL A 77 2.41 0.22 1.55
N SER A 78 2.23 0.58 2.82
CA SER A 78 3.34 0.98 3.68
C SER A 78 3.30 0.32 5.07
N MET A 79 4.39 0.49 5.82
CA MET A 79 4.55 0.03 7.20
C MET A 79 5.09 1.13 8.07
N LEU A 80 4.66 1.12 9.32
CA LEU A 80 5.24 1.94 10.37
C LEU A 80 6.42 1.20 10.97
N HIS A 81 7.56 1.88 11.04
CA HIS A 81 8.81 1.36 11.58
C HIS A 81 9.15 2.12 12.87
N THR A 82 9.84 1.46 13.80
CA THR A 82 10.40 2.12 14.99
C THR A 82 11.51 3.08 14.59
N THR A 83 11.47 4.32 15.08
CA THR A 83 12.59 5.25 14.89
C THR A 83 13.62 5.06 16.01
N THR A 84 13.14 4.70 17.19
CA THR A 84 13.97 4.33 18.34
C THR A 84 13.68 2.89 18.75
N GLY A 85 14.74 2.08 18.93
CA GLY A 85 14.60 0.72 19.46
C GLY A 85 14.08 0.77 20.90
N GLY A 86 13.27 -0.18 21.32
CA GLY A 86 12.61 -0.14 22.62
C GLY A 86 11.63 -1.27 22.86
N LYS A 87 11.11 -1.33 24.09
CA LYS A 87 10.07 -2.28 24.47
C LYS A 87 8.69 -1.74 24.14
N VAL A 88 7.86 -2.58 23.54
CA VAL A 88 6.44 -2.27 23.31
C VAL A 88 5.71 -2.27 24.65
N SER A 89 5.29 -1.11 25.14
CA SER A 89 4.68 -0.98 26.46
C SER A 89 3.16 -1.15 26.42
N LYS A 90 2.51 -0.67 25.35
CA LYS A 90 1.06 -0.87 25.12
C LYS A 90 0.75 -1.02 23.64
N VAL A 91 -0.08 -2.01 23.32
CA VAL A 91 -0.67 -2.18 21.99
C VAL A 91 -2.17 -2.02 22.10
N SER A 92 -2.68 -0.91 21.60
CA SER A 92 -4.13 -0.73 21.43
C SER A 92 -4.50 -0.74 19.95
N LYS A 93 -5.80 -0.85 19.66
CA LYS A 93 -6.32 -0.74 18.28
C LYS A 93 -6.07 0.63 17.65
N GLU A 94 -5.79 1.64 18.48
CA GLU A 94 -5.74 3.05 18.09
C GLU A 94 -4.33 3.61 18.07
N ARG A 95 -3.44 3.06 18.91
CA ARG A 95 -2.06 3.52 19.08
C ARG A 95 -1.15 2.39 19.55
N VAL A 96 0.10 2.41 19.10
CA VAL A 96 1.19 1.61 19.66
C VAL A 96 2.14 2.54 20.39
N GLU A 97 2.38 2.24 21.67
CA GLU A 97 3.35 2.96 22.50
C GLU A 97 4.62 2.13 22.65
N LEU A 98 5.73 2.73 22.27
CA LEU A 98 7.07 2.18 22.43
C LEU A 98 7.78 2.96 23.53
N THR A 99 8.43 2.24 24.44
CA THR A 99 9.31 2.83 25.45
C THR A 99 10.74 2.48 25.09
N SER A 100 11.50 3.49 24.67
CA SER A 100 12.92 3.38 24.33
C SER A 100 13.78 3.15 25.60
N PRO A 101 14.99 2.55 25.49
CA PRO A 101 15.90 2.39 26.62
C PRO A 101 16.38 3.73 27.22
N ASN A 102 16.21 4.85 26.51
CA ASN A 102 16.48 6.21 26.98
C ASN A 102 15.29 6.88 27.72
N GLY A 103 14.16 6.17 27.90
CA GLY A 103 12.97 6.70 28.59
C GLY A 103 12.04 7.56 27.73
N GLU A 104 12.36 7.78 26.45
CA GLU A 104 11.49 8.45 25.49
C GLU A 104 10.34 7.53 25.04
N LYS A 105 9.14 8.11 24.94
CA LYS A 105 7.92 7.40 24.51
C LYS A 105 7.64 7.77 23.06
N GLU A 106 7.74 6.80 22.15
CA GLU A 106 7.26 6.95 20.78
C GLU A 106 5.82 6.47 20.70
N ILE A 107 4.92 7.35 20.23
CA ILE A 107 3.51 7.03 20.01
C ILE A 107 3.29 6.98 18.50
N HIS A 108 2.99 5.79 17.99
CA HIS A 108 2.49 5.64 16.63
C HIS A 108 0.97 5.55 16.67
N GLU A 109 0.30 6.58 16.16
CA GLU A 109 -1.14 6.55 15.92
C GLU A 109 -1.42 5.64 14.72
N LEU A 110 -2.29 4.64 14.93
CA LEU A 110 -2.63 3.63 13.91
C LEU A 110 -3.76 4.09 12.98
N PHE A 111 -4.32 5.27 13.24
CA PHE A 111 -5.33 5.89 12.41
C PHE A 111 -4.68 6.89 11.45
N HIS A 112 -4.71 6.58 10.16
CA HIS A 112 -4.47 7.61 9.16
C HIS A 112 -5.46 7.50 8.00
N SER A 113 -6.45 8.39 8.02
CA SER A 113 -7.50 8.55 7.00
C SER A 113 -8.54 7.42 6.94
N GLU A 114 -9.76 7.73 6.52
CA GLU A 114 -10.90 6.82 6.43
C GLU A 114 -10.64 5.58 5.54
N GLU A 115 -9.62 5.64 4.69
CA GLU A 115 -9.29 4.60 3.70
C GLU A 115 -8.10 3.68 4.09
N VAL A 116 -7.19 4.12 4.97
CA VAL A 116 -5.95 3.39 5.28
C VAL A 116 -5.83 3.12 6.77
N GLN A 117 -6.15 1.89 7.18
CA GLN A 117 -6.05 1.46 8.57
C GLN A 117 -4.78 0.64 8.80
N TYR A 118 -4.13 0.84 9.94
CA TYR A 118 -2.96 0.06 10.34
C TYR A 118 -3.30 -0.80 11.56
N VAL A 119 -2.70 -2.00 11.63
CA VAL A 119 -2.77 -2.89 12.79
C VAL A 119 -1.37 -3.19 13.27
N ALA A 120 -1.21 -3.22 14.59
CA ALA A 120 0.04 -3.60 15.22
C ALA A 120 0.41 -5.04 14.86
N VAL A 121 1.62 -5.23 14.33
CA VAL A 121 2.18 -6.55 14.01
C VAL A 121 2.94 -7.13 15.21
N VAL A 122 3.23 -6.28 16.21
CA VAL A 122 4.04 -6.57 17.39
C VAL A 122 3.20 -6.95 18.61
N LYS A 123 3.78 -7.77 19.50
CA LYS A 123 3.14 -8.15 20.78
C LYS A 123 3.61 -7.23 21.91
N GLU A 124 2.75 -7.04 22.92
CA GLU A 124 3.11 -6.31 24.14
C GLU A 124 4.30 -6.97 24.84
N GLY A 125 5.27 -6.16 25.27
CA GLY A 125 6.50 -6.62 25.92
C GLY A 125 7.60 -7.11 24.98
N GLN A 126 7.40 -7.10 23.66
CA GLN A 126 8.43 -7.47 22.70
C GLN A 126 9.52 -6.39 22.64
N ASP A 127 10.78 -6.83 22.64
CA ASP A 127 11.94 -5.96 22.43
C ASP A 127 12.15 -5.77 20.93
N LEU A 128 12.12 -4.53 20.48
CA LEU A 128 12.26 -4.16 19.07
C LEU A 128 13.55 -3.38 18.87
N GLY A 129 14.34 -3.81 17.89
CA GLY A 129 15.48 -3.03 17.40
C GLY A 129 15.04 -1.77 16.66
N ILE A 130 15.99 -0.87 16.41
CA ILE A 130 15.78 0.31 15.55
C ILE A 130 15.39 -0.15 14.15
N GLY A 131 14.34 0.44 13.57
CA GLY A 131 13.85 0.11 12.23
C GLY A 131 13.00 -1.17 12.15
N ALA A 132 12.60 -1.76 13.28
CA ALA A 132 11.71 -2.92 13.27
C ALA A 132 10.27 -2.51 12.87
N PRO A 133 9.54 -3.35 12.13
CA PRO A 133 8.16 -3.06 11.75
C PRO A 133 7.23 -3.12 12.97
N VAL A 134 6.50 -2.04 13.22
CA VAL A 134 5.57 -1.87 14.35
C VAL A 134 4.15 -2.20 13.92
N ALA A 135 3.73 -1.64 12.80
CA ALA A 135 2.38 -1.78 12.28
C ALA A 135 2.36 -1.97 10.78
N GLY A 136 1.48 -2.86 10.33
CA GLY A 136 1.23 -3.16 8.94
C GLY A 136 -0.14 -2.62 8.54
N GLN A 137 -0.25 -2.15 7.30
CA GLN A 137 -1.53 -1.74 6.75
C GLN A 137 -2.50 -2.95 6.67
N ILE A 138 -3.77 -2.73 6.98
CA ILE A 138 -4.84 -3.71 6.78
C ILE A 138 -5.18 -3.75 5.29
N ILE A 139 -5.27 -4.95 4.76
CA ILE A 139 -5.55 -5.21 3.36
C ILE A 139 -6.87 -5.96 3.27
N LYS A 140 -7.73 -5.52 2.36
CA LYS A 140 -8.96 -6.22 2.01
C LYS A 140 -8.74 -7.01 0.72
N GLY A 141 -9.09 -8.28 0.73
CA GLY A 141 -9.08 -9.15 -0.43
C GLY A 141 -10.28 -8.90 -1.34
N GLU A 142 -10.10 -9.23 -2.61
CA GLU A 142 -11.19 -9.23 -3.57
C GLU A 142 -12.19 -10.36 -3.28
N LYS A 143 -13.48 -10.03 -3.23
CA LYS A 143 -14.56 -11.00 -3.03
C LYS A 143 -15.45 -11.06 -4.25
N TYR A 144 -15.66 -12.27 -4.75
CA TYR A 144 -16.57 -12.56 -5.85
C TYR A 144 -17.87 -13.16 -5.31
N GLY A 145 -18.99 -12.76 -5.90
CA GLY A 145 -20.28 -13.41 -5.70
C GLY A 145 -20.41 -14.66 -6.57
N ASP A 146 -21.50 -15.40 -6.38
CA ASP A 146 -21.77 -16.68 -7.04
C ASP A 146 -21.78 -16.60 -8.58
N PHE A 147 -22.05 -15.41 -9.13
CA PHE A 147 -22.06 -15.14 -10.57
C PHE A 147 -20.76 -14.49 -11.11
N GLY A 148 -19.68 -14.52 -10.33
CA GLY A 148 -18.39 -13.92 -10.71
C GLY A 148 -18.37 -12.39 -10.66
N GLN A 149 -19.44 -11.75 -10.16
CA GLN A 149 -19.46 -10.32 -9.93
C GLN A 149 -18.55 -9.97 -8.73
N ILE A 150 -17.76 -8.91 -8.86
CA ILE A 150 -16.95 -8.39 -7.76
C ILE A 150 -17.90 -7.72 -6.76
N LEU A 151 -18.06 -8.33 -5.58
CA LEU A 151 -18.86 -7.79 -4.46
C LEU A 151 -18.04 -6.81 -3.63
N GLN A 152 -16.74 -7.06 -3.50
CA GLN A 152 -15.82 -6.19 -2.79
C GLN A 152 -14.50 -6.12 -3.57
N LYS A 153 -14.07 -4.90 -3.93
CA LYS A 153 -12.77 -4.68 -4.57
C LYS A 153 -11.65 -4.96 -3.57
N GLY A 154 -10.60 -5.63 -4.04
CA GLY A 154 -9.39 -5.80 -3.25
C GLY A 154 -8.62 -4.49 -3.13
N THR A 155 -7.83 -4.35 -2.08
CA THR A 155 -6.89 -3.24 -1.91
C THR A 155 -5.77 -3.34 -2.95
N VAL A 156 -5.44 -2.22 -3.58
CA VAL A 156 -4.30 -2.12 -4.52
C VAL A 156 -2.99 -2.12 -3.73
N LEU A 157 -2.22 -3.19 -3.88
CA LEU A 157 -0.94 -3.42 -3.21
C LEU A 157 0.21 -2.68 -3.89
N ALA A 158 0.18 -2.65 -5.23
CA ALA A 158 1.19 -1.97 -6.03
C ALA A 158 0.55 -1.33 -7.26
N ASN A 159 0.97 -0.10 -7.54
CA ASN A 159 0.59 0.64 -8.73
C ASN A 159 1.34 0.08 -9.94
N GLY A 160 0.65 0.01 -11.08
CA GLY A 160 1.22 -0.26 -12.38
C GLY A 160 1.77 0.99 -13.08
N PRO A 161 2.24 0.86 -14.34
CA PRO A 161 2.59 2.02 -15.14
C PRO A 161 1.36 2.91 -15.36
N SER A 162 1.55 4.23 -15.31
CA SER A 162 0.44 5.19 -15.53
C SER A 162 -0.70 5.04 -14.51
N THR A 163 -0.39 4.65 -13.27
CA THR A 163 -1.35 4.62 -12.17
C THR A 163 -0.75 5.24 -10.92
N ASP A 164 -1.57 5.95 -10.17
CA ASP A 164 -1.19 6.64 -8.93
C ASP A 164 -2.27 6.40 -7.88
N ALA A 165 -1.86 5.92 -6.70
CA ALA A 165 -2.76 5.50 -5.61
C ALA A 165 -3.94 4.59 -6.04
N GLY A 166 -3.77 3.74 -7.06
CA GLY A 166 -4.84 2.89 -7.60
C GLY A 166 -5.80 3.60 -8.59
N TYR A 167 -5.53 4.86 -8.94
CA TYR A 167 -6.24 5.62 -9.97
C TYR A 167 -5.45 5.66 -11.27
N LEU A 168 -6.15 5.75 -12.40
CA LEU A 168 -5.52 5.95 -13.71
C LEU A 168 -4.88 7.34 -13.79
N ALA A 169 -3.58 7.38 -14.06
CA ALA A 169 -2.76 8.59 -14.07
C ALA A 169 -1.89 8.64 -15.35
N LEU A 170 -2.46 9.17 -16.42
CA LEU A 170 -1.82 9.21 -17.74
C LEU A 170 -0.89 10.42 -17.97
N GLY A 171 -0.81 11.34 -17.00
CA GLY A 171 -0.16 12.64 -17.18
C GLY A 171 0.27 13.30 -15.86
N ARG A 172 0.39 14.63 -15.90
CA ARG A 172 0.75 15.51 -14.77
C ARG A 172 -0.18 16.70 -14.73
N ASN A 173 -0.49 17.19 -13.53
CA ASN A 173 -1.21 18.45 -13.37
C ASN A 173 -0.23 19.61 -13.62
N VAL A 174 -0.59 20.52 -14.54
CA VAL A 174 0.27 21.64 -14.93
C VAL A 174 -0.46 22.96 -14.74
N LEU A 175 0.27 23.99 -14.31
CA LEU A 175 -0.25 25.35 -14.27
C LEU A 175 -0.28 25.91 -15.70
N VAL A 176 -1.46 26.34 -16.15
CA VAL A 176 -1.67 26.88 -17.49
C VAL A 176 -2.14 28.32 -17.38
N ALA A 177 -1.57 29.19 -18.21
CA ALA A 177 -2.03 30.56 -18.41
C ALA A 177 -2.36 30.77 -19.89
N PHE A 178 -3.46 31.47 -20.16
CA PHE A 178 -3.82 31.89 -21.52
C PHE A 178 -3.44 33.36 -21.67
N MET A 179 -2.45 33.63 -22.53
CA MET A 179 -2.02 34.98 -22.88
C MET A 179 -2.11 35.17 -24.41
N PRO A 180 -2.55 36.35 -24.89
CA PRO A 180 -2.67 36.65 -26.31
C PRO A 180 -1.31 36.86 -26.99
#